data_AF-A0A1X1XX30-F1
#
_entry.id   AF-A0A1X1XX30-F1
#
_cell.length_a   1.000
_cell.length_b   1.000
_cell.length_c   1.000
_cell.angle_alpha   90.00
_cell.angle_beta   90.00
_cell.angle_gamma   90.00
#
_symmetry.space_group_name_H-M   'P 1'
#
loop_
_entity.id
_entity.type
_entity.pdbx_description
1 polymer ?
#
loop_
_entity_poly.entity_id
_entity_poly.type
_entity_poly.pdbx_seq_one_letter_code
_entity_poly.pdbx_strand_id
1 'polypeptide(L)'
;MTEVWIAATTIEHADRTPSVTVPVTVEGSSRCACVHDLLEVRSADVPYARDERKLRSQIRKLNEEIDSRRPEEVDPDSAVRARCETLPALLLVGFEPHDGTHSDFAVAVKSLVALRHVDYPKPWGEAAENEALADAVIEELERRDLITTGNALWLLGELTPDEAAEAGFSPDPAIRTAAIVRLFTDKNPDIHAAIRIAITSQSTRKRITTKLLHDIATSLVLRSVAEEDARKRERTRKYLKEALSGELAKEWEATFRDHEELAAAADGEVVSGNAGSATRELAARSAYPLVVSGALTADRGSTNSDQPDRRNPGEVIDRMRMSPRGVRQLRQALVDFAAGRKVRFIDENGSEATKPDGAVVLASDAMLRRTYPRAGEGPAPVPTPKTPAELLDNALSELATAVQSVETAVRKVEAVRSEDGTPAIDSLGADRADCDAWRNILYDTLERLPIWKQKGIQRHGIENEAESEDAGTEFDDAIEDDIVDDVDAESLGMEFDDERVSP
;
A
#
# COMPACT_ATOMS: atom_id res chain seq x y z
N MET A 1 -15.65 -25.82 -5.32
CA MET A 1 -17.02 -25.91 -5.88
C MET A 1 -17.73 -24.62 -5.48
N THR A 2 -18.30 -23.86 -6.41
CA THR A 2 -18.97 -22.57 -6.09
C THR A 2 -20.32 -22.82 -5.42
N GLU A 3 -20.65 -22.03 -4.41
CA GLU A 3 -21.90 -22.15 -3.64
C GLU A 3 -23.14 -21.93 -4.54
N VAL A 4 -24.22 -22.64 -4.23
CA VAL A 4 -25.53 -22.46 -4.86
C VAL A 4 -26.48 -21.76 -3.91
N TRP A 5 -27.23 -20.80 -4.43
CA TRP A 5 -28.21 -20.08 -3.62
C TRP A 5 -29.54 -20.82 -3.51
N ILE A 6 -30.07 -20.83 -2.30
CA ILE A 6 -31.31 -21.48 -1.93
C ILE A 6 -32.26 -20.44 -1.34
N ALA A 7 -33.52 -20.48 -1.76
CA ALA A 7 -34.60 -19.72 -1.13
C ALA A 7 -35.75 -20.63 -0.72
N ALA A 8 -36.45 -20.23 0.35
CA ALA A 8 -37.68 -20.89 0.75
C ALA A 8 -38.74 -20.70 -0.34
N THR A 9 -39.21 -21.79 -0.93
CA THR A 9 -40.24 -21.80 -1.97
C THR A 9 -41.44 -22.58 -1.45
N THR A 10 -42.62 -21.94 -1.46
CA THR A 10 -43.88 -22.58 -1.08
C THR A 10 -44.55 -23.14 -2.32
N ILE A 11 -44.79 -24.45 -2.34
CA ILE A 11 -45.53 -25.13 -3.38
C ILE A 11 -47.00 -25.15 -2.97
N GLU A 12 -47.84 -24.49 -3.75
CA GLU A 12 -49.29 -24.50 -3.58
C GLU A 12 -49.92 -25.52 -4.53
N HIS A 13 -50.73 -26.40 -3.97
CA HIS A 13 -51.38 -27.46 -4.74
C HIS A 13 -52.77 -27.05 -5.21
N ALA A 14 -53.04 -27.18 -6.51
CA ALA A 14 -54.36 -26.91 -7.08
C ALA A 14 -55.46 -27.85 -6.55
N ASP A 15 -55.08 -29.04 -6.06
CA ASP A 15 -55.99 -30.08 -5.57
C ASP A 15 -56.34 -29.97 -4.08
N ARG A 16 -56.00 -28.84 -3.43
CA ARG A 16 -56.19 -28.57 -1.99
C ARG A 16 -55.34 -29.44 -1.05
N THR A 17 -54.33 -30.15 -1.56
CA THR A 17 -53.29 -30.71 -0.70
C THR A 17 -52.60 -29.58 0.08
N PRO A 18 -52.24 -29.77 1.37
CA PRO A 18 -51.59 -28.74 2.15
C PRO A 18 -50.31 -28.24 1.48
N SER A 19 -50.13 -26.91 1.42
CA SER A 19 -48.91 -26.31 0.88
C SER A 19 -47.66 -26.78 1.64
N VAL A 20 -46.56 -26.92 0.92
CA VAL A 20 -45.27 -27.31 1.49
C VAL A 20 -44.23 -26.26 1.14
N THR A 21 -43.49 -25.79 2.14
CA THR A 21 -42.34 -24.90 1.94
C THR A 21 -41.05 -25.71 1.99
N VAL A 22 -40.26 -25.62 0.92
CA VAL A 22 -38.97 -26.29 0.81
C VAL A 22 -37.85 -25.36 0.37
N PRO A 23 -36.61 -25.61 0.79
CA PRO A 23 -35.44 -24.98 0.19
C PRO A 23 -35.33 -25.41 -1.28
N VAL A 24 -35.36 -24.44 -2.20
CA VAL A 24 -35.16 -24.68 -3.64
C VAL A 24 -34.02 -23.81 -4.14
N THR A 25 -33.24 -24.34 -5.08
CA THR A 25 -32.18 -23.56 -5.71
C THR A 25 -32.78 -22.48 -6.60
N VAL A 26 -32.35 -21.24 -6.40
CA VAL A 26 -32.81 -20.09 -7.19
C VAL A 26 -32.00 -19.91 -8.47
N GLU A 27 -30.83 -20.54 -8.53
CA GLU A 27 -29.94 -20.59 -9.69
C GLU A 27 -29.55 -22.05 -10.00
N GLY A 28 -29.20 -22.32 -11.27
CA GLY A 28 -28.59 -23.60 -11.64
C GLY A 28 -29.53 -24.82 -11.58
N SER A 29 -30.75 -24.69 -12.14
CA SER A 29 -31.69 -25.82 -12.28
C SER A 29 -31.07 -27.05 -12.95
N SER A 30 -30.12 -26.85 -13.87
CA SER A 30 -29.37 -27.91 -14.54
C SER A 30 -28.43 -28.66 -13.60
N ARG A 31 -27.77 -27.99 -12.64
CA ARG A 31 -26.86 -28.67 -11.69
C ARG A 31 -27.64 -29.55 -10.73
N CYS A 32 -28.73 -29.05 -10.15
CA CYS A 32 -29.59 -29.84 -9.27
C CYS A 32 -30.32 -30.95 -10.02
N ALA A 33 -30.77 -30.70 -11.26
CA ALA A 33 -31.37 -31.74 -12.09
C ALA A 33 -30.36 -32.84 -12.45
N CYS A 34 -29.12 -32.49 -12.81
CA CYS A 34 -28.05 -33.47 -13.04
C CYS A 34 -27.67 -34.24 -11.76
N VAL A 35 -27.63 -33.57 -10.60
CA VAL A 35 -27.40 -34.23 -9.30
C VAL A 35 -28.51 -35.22 -8.98
N HIS A 36 -29.77 -34.83 -9.17
CA HIS A 36 -30.92 -35.71 -8.97
C HIS A 36 -30.90 -36.91 -9.92
N ASP A 37 -30.52 -36.70 -11.18
CA ASP A 37 -30.35 -37.77 -12.16
C ASP A 37 -29.24 -38.75 -11.74
N LEU A 38 -28.07 -38.24 -11.35
CA LEU A 38 -26.94 -39.04 -10.86
C LEU A 38 -27.24 -39.79 -9.55
N LEU A 39 -28.08 -39.22 -8.69
CA LEU A 39 -28.52 -39.85 -7.44
C LEU A 39 -29.72 -40.78 -7.63
N GLU A 40 -30.30 -40.84 -8.84
CA GLU A 40 -31.55 -41.54 -9.18
C GLU A 40 -32.75 -41.07 -8.33
N VAL A 41 -32.72 -39.81 -7.90
CA VAL A 41 -33.77 -39.17 -7.12
C VAL A 41 -34.69 -38.42 -8.07
N ARG A 42 -36.00 -38.67 -7.97
CA ARG A 42 -36.97 -37.83 -8.70
C ARG A 42 -37.10 -36.50 -7.97
N SER A 43 -36.86 -35.39 -8.67
CA SER A 43 -37.02 -34.05 -8.11
C SER A 43 -38.38 -33.81 -7.46
N ALA A 44 -39.43 -34.45 -7.97
CA ALA A 44 -40.79 -34.36 -7.43
C ALA A 44 -40.95 -35.05 -6.07
N ASP A 45 -40.08 -36.00 -5.72
CA ASP A 45 -40.17 -36.75 -4.47
C ASP A 45 -39.52 -35.99 -3.31
N VAL A 46 -38.58 -35.07 -3.58
CA VAL A 46 -37.80 -34.33 -2.56
C VAL A 46 -38.69 -33.50 -1.62
N PRO A 47 -39.70 -32.73 -2.09
CA PRO A 47 -40.53 -31.93 -1.20
C PRO A 47 -41.50 -32.74 -0.33
N TYR A 48 -41.82 -33.97 -0.74
CA TYR A 48 -42.84 -34.80 -0.11
C TYR A 48 -42.26 -36.03 0.60
N ALA A 49 -40.98 -36.33 0.40
CA ALA A 49 -40.26 -37.38 1.10
C ALA A 49 -40.02 -36.96 2.56
N ARG A 50 -40.96 -37.31 3.44
CA ARG A 50 -40.81 -37.18 4.91
C ARG A 50 -40.03 -38.33 5.55
N ASP A 51 -39.48 -39.26 4.75
CA ASP A 51 -38.82 -40.46 5.27
C ASP A 51 -37.33 -40.21 5.53
N GLU A 52 -37.07 -39.49 6.61
CA GLU A 52 -35.72 -39.21 7.13
C GLU A 52 -34.90 -40.50 7.32
N ARG A 53 -35.56 -41.62 7.66
CA ARG A 53 -34.89 -42.91 7.85
C ARG A 53 -34.32 -43.44 6.54
N LYS A 54 -35.04 -43.27 5.43
CA LYS A 54 -34.58 -43.68 4.10
C LYS A 54 -33.38 -42.84 3.62
N LEU A 55 -33.44 -41.51 3.82
CA LEU A 55 -32.33 -40.60 3.49
C LEU A 55 -31.08 -40.93 4.31
N ARG A 56 -31.21 -41.04 5.65
CA ARG A 56 -30.08 -41.40 6.52
C ARG A 56 -29.49 -42.77 6.18
N SER A 57 -30.33 -43.73 5.75
CA SER A 57 -29.86 -45.05 5.31
C SER A 57 -29.08 -44.98 4.00
N GLN A 58 -29.47 -44.11 3.07
CA GLN A 58 -28.77 -43.90 1.81
C GLN A 58 -27.41 -43.24 2.02
N ILE A 59 -27.35 -42.17 2.82
CA ILE A 59 -26.10 -41.49 3.20
C ILE A 59 -25.17 -42.47 3.92
N ARG A 60 -25.68 -43.24 4.89
CA ARG A 60 -24.91 -44.27 5.59
C ARG A 60 -24.33 -45.30 4.61
N LYS A 61 -25.13 -45.79 3.67
CA LYS A 61 -24.68 -46.77 2.68
C LYS A 61 -23.54 -46.23 1.81
N LEU A 62 -23.65 -44.98 1.34
CA LEU A 62 -22.62 -44.35 0.51
C LEU A 62 -21.33 -44.08 1.31
N ASN A 63 -21.44 -43.63 2.56
CA ASN A 63 -20.28 -43.45 3.44
C ASN A 63 -19.60 -44.79 3.74
N GLU A 64 -20.36 -45.84 4.07
CA GLU A 64 -19.82 -47.18 4.32
C GLU A 64 -19.12 -47.73 3.06
N GLU A 65 -19.64 -47.48 1.87
CA GLU A 65 -19.03 -47.93 0.61
C GLU A 65 -17.72 -47.21 0.27
N ILE A 66 -17.58 -45.96 0.71
CA ILE A 66 -16.36 -45.15 0.54
C ILE A 66 -15.33 -45.46 1.62
N ASP A 67 -15.74 -45.56 2.88
CA ASP A 67 -14.85 -45.79 4.02
C ASP A 67 -14.30 -47.22 4.06
N SER A 68 -15.02 -48.19 3.47
CA SER A 68 -14.62 -49.61 3.49
C SER A 68 -13.65 -50.02 2.38
N ARG A 69 -13.25 -49.12 1.48
CA ARG A 69 -12.43 -49.45 0.29
C ARG A 69 -11.26 -48.51 0.12
N ARG A 70 -10.17 -49.00 -0.48
CA ARG A 70 -9.07 -48.10 -0.91
C ARG A 70 -9.58 -47.20 -2.04
N PRO A 71 -9.08 -45.96 -2.20
CA PRO A 71 -9.56 -45.03 -3.22
C PRO A 71 -9.58 -45.60 -4.66
N GLU A 72 -8.68 -46.55 -4.94
CA GLU A 72 -8.55 -47.25 -6.23
C GLU A 72 -9.61 -48.34 -6.46
N GLU A 73 -10.32 -48.76 -5.40
CA GLU A 73 -11.31 -49.85 -5.36
C GLU A 73 -12.76 -49.33 -5.23
N VAL A 74 -12.93 -48.01 -5.09
CA VAL A 74 -14.25 -47.37 -5.07
C VAL A 74 -14.81 -47.35 -6.49
N ASP A 75 -16.04 -47.83 -6.63
CA ASP A 75 -16.76 -47.77 -7.90
C ASP A 75 -16.92 -46.32 -8.37
N PRO A 76 -16.53 -45.97 -9.62
CA PRO A 76 -16.56 -44.60 -10.11
C PRO A 76 -17.93 -43.93 -9.99
N ASP A 77 -19.02 -44.67 -10.21
CA ASP A 77 -20.39 -44.14 -10.12
C ASP A 77 -20.75 -43.84 -8.66
N SER A 78 -20.33 -44.68 -7.72
CA SER A 78 -20.50 -44.47 -6.28
C SER A 78 -19.71 -43.25 -5.78
N ALA A 79 -18.49 -43.02 -6.29
CA ALA A 79 -17.70 -41.83 -5.98
C ALA A 79 -18.31 -40.54 -6.57
N VAL A 80 -18.99 -40.61 -7.72
CA VAL A 80 -19.76 -39.50 -8.27
C VAL A 80 -20.97 -39.20 -7.39
N ARG A 81 -21.75 -40.22 -7.00
CA ARG A 81 -22.93 -40.08 -6.14
C ARG A 81 -22.59 -39.40 -4.81
N ALA A 82 -21.53 -39.85 -4.12
CA ALA A 82 -21.16 -39.24 -2.85
C ALA A 82 -20.69 -37.78 -2.96
N ARG A 83 -20.03 -37.41 -4.06
CA ARG A 83 -19.69 -36.00 -4.35
C ARG A 83 -20.93 -35.15 -4.64
N CYS A 84 -22.03 -35.76 -5.04
CA CYS A 84 -23.30 -35.11 -5.32
C CYS A 84 -24.25 -35.04 -4.10
N GLU A 85 -23.97 -35.77 -3.02
CA GLU A 85 -24.77 -35.76 -1.77
C GLU A 85 -24.60 -34.46 -0.96
N THR A 86 -23.48 -33.74 -1.14
CA THR A 86 -23.25 -32.46 -0.46
C THR A 86 -22.98 -31.35 -1.47
N LEU A 87 -23.79 -30.29 -1.36
CA LEU A 87 -23.64 -29.08 -2.17
C LEU A 87 -23.46 -27.89 -1.20
N PRO A 88 -22.36 -27.14 -1.28
CA PRO A 88 -22.24 -25.92 -0.50
C PRO A 88 -23.32 -24.92 -0.94
N ALA A 89 -24.07 -24.40 0.02
CA ALA A 89 -25.23 -23.56 -0.25
C ALA A 89 -25.26 -22.29 0.60
N LEU A 90 -25.78 -21.21 0.02
CA LEU A 90 -26.09 -19.97 0.74
C LEU A 90 -27.61 -19.82 0.80
N LEU A 91 -28.14 -19.66 2.01
CA LEU A 91 -29.56 -19.51 2.26
C LEU A 91 -29.95 -18.02 2.24
N LEU A 92 -30.85 -17.65 1.33
CA LEU A 92 -31.45 -16.33 1.31
C LEU A 92 -32.59 -16.29 2.34
N VAL A 93 -32.38 -15.55 3.43
CA VAL A 93 -33.30 -15.51 4.59
C VAL A 93 -34.31 -14.37 4.54
N GLY A 94 -34.09 -13.35 3.73
CA GLY A 94 -34.98 -12.21 3.61
C GLY A 94 -34.49 -11.14 2.64
N PHE A 95 -35.30 -10.10 2.46
CA PHE A 95 -34.98 -8.91 1.69
C PHE A 95 -35.64 -7.70 2.33
N GLU A 96 -34.88 -6.62 2.45
CA GLU A 96 -35.36 -5.33 2.91
C GLU A 96 -35.33 -4.36 1.73
N PRO A 97 -36.50 -3.88 1.24
CA PRO A 97 -36.54 -2.92 0.15
C PRO A 97 -36.04 -1.55 0.61
N HIS A 98 -35.36 -0.84 -0.28
CA HIS A 98 -34.99 0.55 -0.04
C HIS A 98 -36.22 1.46 -0.10
N ASP A 99 -36.22 2.56 0.67
CA ASP A 99 -37.36 3.47 0.79
C ASP A 99 -37.92 3.89 -0.57
N GLY A 100 -39.23 3.73 -0.74
CA GLY A 100 -39.95 4.10 -1.97
C GLY A 100 -40.00 3.02 -3.07
N THR A 101 -39.43 1.83 -2.84
CA THR A 101 -39.58 0.69 -3.76
C THR A 101 -40.64 -0.32 -3.29
N HIS A 102 -41.43 -0.83 -4.23
CA HIS A 102 -42.44 -1.89 -3.99
C HIS A 102 -41.92 -3.29 -4.34
N SER A 103 -40.61 -3.48 -4.40
CA SER A 103 -40.02 -4.77 -4.75
C SER A 103 -40.27 -5.77 -3.62
N ASP A 104 -40.77 -6.94 -3.98
CA ASP A 104 -40.90 -8.06 -3.04
C ASP A 104 -39.65 -8.96 -3.07
N PHE A 105 -39.57 -9.90 -2.14
CA PHE A 105 -38.46 -10.84 -2.03
C PHE A 105 -38.25 -11.65 -3.33
N ALA A 106 -39.32 -12.01 -4.04
CA ALA A 106 -39.22 -12.79 -5.27
C ALA A 106 -38.58 -11.98 -6.41
N VAL A 107 -38.91 -10.69 -6.52
CA VAL A 107 -38.26 -9.77 -7.45
C VAL A 107 -36.78 -9.62 -7.09
N ALA A 108 -36.44 -9.43 -5.81
CA ALA A 108 -35.06 -9.31 -5.36
C ALA A 108 -34.22 -10.56 -5.71
N VAL A 109 -34.75 -11.76 -5.44
CA VAL A 109 -34.10 -13.03 -5.79
C VAL A 109 -33.87 -13.14 -7.30
N LYS A 110 -34.86 -12.81 -8.13
CA LYS A 110 -34.72 -12.83 -9.60
C LYS A 110 -33.67 -11.85 -10.09
N SER A 111 -33.64 -10.63 -9.54
CA SER A 111 -32.64 -9.62 -9.87
C SER A 111 -31.23 -10.07 -9.47
N LEU A 112 -31.09 -10.71 -8.31
CA LEU A 112 -29.83 -11.25 -7.83
C LEU A 112 -29.29 -12.37 -8.75
N VAL A 113 -30.16 -13.26 -9.23
CA VAL A 113 -29.82 -14.31 -10.21
C VAL A 113 -29.47 -13.68 -11.57
N ALA A 114 -30.21 -12.67 -12.01
CA ALA A 114 -29.94 -11.96 -13.27
C ALA A 114 -28.58 -11.24 -13.24
N LEU A 115 -28.23 -10.59 -12.12
CA LEU A 115 -26.91 -10.00 -11.92
C LEU A 115 -25.81 -11.05 -12.05
N ARG A 116 -25.98 -12.25 -11.53
CA ARG A 116 -24.91 -13.26 -11.57
C ARG A 116 -24.72 -13.90 -12.96
N HIS A 117 -25.79 -14.09 -13.72
CA HIS A 117 -25.78 -14.92 -14.94
C HIS A 117 -26.03 -14.18 -16.26
N VAL A 118 -26.69 -13.01 -16.23
CA VAL A 118 -27.07 -12.25 -17.43
C VAL A 118 -26.20 -11.02 -17.58
N ASP A 119 -26.16 -10.17 -16.55
CA ASP A 119 -25.33 -8.97 -16.50
C ASP A 119 -24.38 -9.08 -15.31
N TYR A 120 -23.33 -9.90 -15.49
CA TYR A 120 -22.31 -10.11 -14.45
C TYR A 120 -21.87 -8.75 -13.90
N PRO A 121 -22.00 -8.50 -12.58
CA PRO A 121 -21.64 -7.21 -12.02
C PRO A 121 -20.20 -6.93 -12.40
N LYS A 122 -19.97 -5.78 -13.04
CA LYS A 122 -18.61 -5.36 -13.33
C LYS A 122 -17.84 -5.38 -12.00
N PRO A 123 -16.65 -5.98 -11.97
CA PRO A 123 -15.81 -5.90 -10.79
C PRO A 123 -15.67 -4.43 -10.42
N TRP A 124 -15.70 -4.15 -9.13
CA TRP A 124 -15.54 -2.80 -8.64
C TRP A 124 -14.25 -2.20 -9.22
N GLY A 125 -14.32 -0.92 -9.58
CA GLY A 125 -13.10 -0.19 -9.91
C GLY A 125 -12.19 -0.20 -8.68
N GLU A 126 -10.87 -0.22 -8.90
CA GLU A 126 -9.87 -0.24 -7.83
C GLU A 126 -10.11 0.85 -6.77
N ALA A 127 -10.52 2.04 -7.22
CA ALA A 127 -10.89 3.16 -6.36
C ALA A 127 -12.04 2.83 -5.39
N ALA A 128 -13.14 2.27 -5.88
CA ALA A 128 -14.30 1.92 -5.07
C ALA A 128 -14.01 0.72 -4.15
N GLU A 129 -13.21 -0.24 -4.63
CA GLU A 129 -12.76 -1.35 -3.79
C GLU A 129 -11.87 -0.88 -2.65
N ASN A 130 -10.93 0.03 -2.90
CA ASN A 130 -10.06 0.56 -1.85
C ASN A 130 -10.82 1.44 -0.85
N GLU A 131 -11.88 2.14 -1.28
CA GLU A 131 -12.77 2.87 -0.37
C GLU A 131 -13.52 1.92 0.56
N ALA A 132 -14.15 0.88 0.03
CA ALA A 132 -14.83 -0.12 0.85
C ALA A 132 -13.89 -0.87 1.80
N LEU A 133 -12.67 -1.18 1.34
CA LEU A 133 -11.63 -1.76 2.19
C LEU A 133 -11.19 -0.79 3.31
N ALA A 134 -11.14 0.51 3.02
CA ALA A 134 -10.79 1.50 4.03
C ALA A 134 -11.84 1.57 5.13
N ASP A 135 -13.13 1.59 4.78
CA ASP A 135 -14.22 1.59 5.74
C ASP A 135 -14.21 0.33 6.60
N ALA A 136 -14.09 -0.84 5.97
CA ALA A 136 -14.01 -2.11 6.68
C ALA A 136 -12.81 -2.17 7.65
N VAL A 137 -11.68 -1.56 7.31
CA VAL A 137 -10.53 -1.48 8.21
C VAL A 137 -10.84 -0.62 9.44
N ILE A 138 -11.44 0.55 9.26
CA ILE A 138 -11.78 1.43 10.39
C ILE A 138 -12.85 0.78 11.28
N GLU A 139 -13.89 0.20 10.69
CA GLU A 139 -14.94 -0.54 11.42
C GLU A 139 -14.35 -1.70 12.23
N GLU A 140 -13.42 -2.46 11.66
CA GLU A 140 -12.79 -3.60 12.34
C GLU A 140 -11.86 -3.16 13.47
N LEU A 141 -11.18 -2.01 13.34
CA LEU A 141 -10.38 -1.42 14.40
C LEU A 141 -11.26 -0.93 15.55
N GLU A 142 -12.39 -0.27 15.24
CA GLU A 142 -13.35 0.17 16.25
C GLU A 142 -14.01 -1.03 16.95
N ARG A 143 -14.44 -2.05 16.21
CA ARG A 143 -15.07 -3.27 16.75
C ARG A 143 -14.18 -4.02 17.75
N ARG A 144 -12.86 -3.84 17.67
CA ARG A 144 -11.86 -4.43 18.57
C ARG A 144 -11.40 -3.49 19.68
N ASP A 145 -12.03 -2.32 19.80
CA ASP A 145 -11.65 -1.27 20.75
C ASP A 145 -10.19 -0.78 20.58
N LEU A 146 -9.60 -0.94 19.38
CA LEU A 146 -8.25 -0.45 19.07
C LEU A 146 -8.25 1.06 18.77
N ILE A 147 -9.41 1.60 18.37
CA ILE A 147 -9.68 3.03 18.25
C ILE A 147 -11.06 3.32 18.86
N THR A 148 -11.27 4.56 19.33
CA THR A 148 -12.57 5.00 19.83
C THR A 148 -13.51 5.36 18.68
N THR A 149 -14.82 5.34 18.93
CA THR A 149 -15.83 5.80 17.95
C THR A 149 -15.56 7.21 17.43
N GLY A 150 -15.15 8.14 18.30
CA GLY A 150 -14.77 9.49 17.89
C GLY A 150 -13.58 9.50 16.92
N ASN A 151 -12.57 8.65 17.17
CA ASN A 151 -11.41 8.51 16.31
C ASN A 151 -11.79 7.87 14.96
N ALA A 152 -12.65 6.84 14.98
CA ALA A 152 -13.20 6.24 13.76
C ALA A 152 -13.91 7.28 12.88
N LEU A 153 -14.84 8.06 13.43
CA LEU A 153 -15.55 9.13 12.71
C LEU A 153 -14.59 10.20 12.16
N TRP A 154 -13.58 10.57 12.94
CA TRP A 154 -12.56 11.54 12.51
C TRP A 154 -11.73 11.01 11.32
N LEU A 155 -11.23 9.76 11.40
CA LEU A 155 -10.45 9.11 10.35
C LEU A 155 -11.26 8.87 9.07
N LEU A 156 -12.54 8.51 9.21
CA LEU A 156 -13.48 8.36 8.11
C LEU A 156 -13.83 9.69 7.44
N GLY A 157 -13.52 10.82 8.08
CA GLY A 157 -13.86 12.15 7.58
C GLY A 157 -15.34 12.49 7.69
N GLU A 158 -16.06 11.82 8.59
CA GLU A 158 -17.48 12.07 8.88
C GLU A 158 -17.67 13.30 9.78
N LEU A 159 -16.64 13.69 10.52
CA LEU A 159 -16.64 14.92 11.30
C LEU A 159 -16.25 16.11 10.44
N THR A 160 -17.04 17.18 10.51
CA THR A 160 -16.63 18.50 10.03
C THR A 160 -15.42 19.03 10.83
N PRO A 161 -14.68 20.02 10.31
CA PRO A 161 -13.55 20.60 11.05
C PRO A 161 -13.93 21.11 12.46
N ASP A 162 -15.11 21.72 12.59
CA ASP A 162 -15.58 22.24 13.87
C ASP A 162 -15.95 21.10 14.84
N GLU A 163 -16.65 20.07 14.36
CA GLU A 163 -16.98 18.87 15.17
C GLU A 163 -15.73 18.10 15.58
N ALA A 164 -14.73 18.01 14.70
CA ALA A 164 -13.45 17.41 15.03
C ALA A 164 -12.76 18.15 16.18
N ALA A 165 -12.73 19.49 16.12
CA ALA A 165 -12.16 20.33 17.16
C ALA A 165 -12.92 20.20 18.50
N GLU A 166 -14.26 20.18 18.46
CA GLU A 166 -15.11 19.96 19.65
C GLU A 166 -14.88 18.58 20.28
N ALA A 167 -14.66 17.56 19.45
CA ALA A 167 -14.35 16.21 19.90
C ALA A 167 -12.88 16.02 20.33
N GLY A 168 -12.05 17.07 20.27
CA GLY A 168 -10.65 17.05 20.68
C GLY A 168 -9.67 16.52 19.62
N PHE A 169 -10.10 16.39 18.36
CA PHE A 169 -9.27 16.02 17.22
C PHE A 169 -8.80 17.25 16.43
N SER A 170 -7.74 17.08 15.64
CA SER A 170 -7.25 18.17 14.80
C SER A 170 -8.18 18.41 13.58
N PRO A 171 -8.57 19.66 13.29
CA PRO A 171 -9.32 20.01 12.09
C PRO A 171 -8.44 20.03 10.82
N ASP A 172 -7.12 19.96 10.96
CA ASP A 172 -6.19 20.07 9.83
C ASP A 172 -6.10 18.74 9.04
N PRO A 173 -6.44 18.74 7.74
CA PRO A 173 -6.34 17.54 6.91
C PRO A 173 -4.91 17.01 6.75
N ALA A 174 -3.87 17.85 6.90
CA ALA A 174 -2.48 17.38 6.83
C ALA A 174 -2.11 16.55 8.06
N ILE A 175 -2.54 16.95 9.27
CA ILE A 175 -2.41 16.14 10.49
C ILE A 175 -3.19 14.84 10.36
N ARG A 176 -4.46 14.90 9.89
CA ARG A 176 -5.26 13.69 9.65
C ARG A 176 -4.60 12.76 8.65
N THR A 177 -3.98 13.30 7.60
CA THR A 177 -3.22 12.51 6.62
C THR A 177 -2.10 11.71 7.29
N ALA A 178 -1.29 12.33 8.15
CA ALA A 178 -0.24 11.61 8.87
C ALA A 178 -0.81 10.54 9.81
N ALA A 179 -1.89 10.83 10.53
CA ALA A 179 -2.55 9.85 11.39
C ALA A 179 -3.04 8.62 10.61
N ILE A 180 -3.72 8.83 9.47
CA ILE A 180 -4.17 7.75 8.60
C ILE A 180 -2.97 6.95 8.07
N VAL A 181 -1.96 7.62 7.52
CA VAL A 181 -0.79 6.92 6.96
C VAL A 181 -0.09 6.09 8.04
N ARG A 182 0.10 6.65 9.24
CA ARG A 182 0.72 5.95 10.35
C ARG A 182 -0.09 4.73 10.78
N LEU A 183 -1.41 4.84 10.89
CA LEU A 183 -2.30 3.74 11.27
C LEU A 183 -2.14 2.54 10.31
N PHE A 184 -2.05 2.81 9.01
CA PHE A 184 -1.89 1.78 7.98
C PHE A 184 -0.47 1.25 7.86
N THR A 185 0.54 1.98 8.36
CA THR A 185 1.94 1.52 8.38
C THR A 185 2.43 1.11 9.77
N ASP A 186 1.51 1.00 10.73
CA ASP A 186 1.86 0.59 12.09
C ASP A 186 2.31 -0.87 12.11
N LYS A 187 3.34 -1.13 12.93
CA LYS A 187 3.88 -2.47 13.17
C LYS A 187 3.25 -3.12 14.41
N ASN A 188 2.33 -2.43 15.09
CA ASN A 188 1.55 -3.02 16.17
C ASN A 188 0.84 -4.29 15.66
N PRO A 189 1.13 -5.48 16.26
CA PRO A 189 0.55 -6.74 15.83
C PRO A 189 -0.98 -6.76 15.84
N ASP A 190 -1.62 -6.07 16.79
CA ASP A 190 -3.09 -6.07 16.94
C ASP A 190 -3.75 -5.24 15.82
N ILE A 191 -3.19 -4.07 15.51
CA ILE A 191 -3.62 -3.22 14.39
C ILE A 191 -3.42 -3.98 13.07
N HIS A 192 -2.24 -4.57 12.87
CA HIS A 192 -1.94 -5.32 11.66
C HIS A 192 -2.87 -6.54 11.49
N ALA A 193 -3.19 -7.25 12.57
CA ALA A 193 -4.15 -8.35 12.55
C ALA A 193 -5.58 -7.88 12.23
N ALA A 194 -6.00 -6.73 12.74
CA ALA A 194 -7.30 -6.13 12.43
C ALA A 194 -7.38 -5.75 10.93
N ILE A 195 -6.37 -5.03 10.41
CA ILE A 195 -6.28 -4.68 8.99
C ILE A 195 -6.32 -5.94 8.12
N ARG A 196 -5.56 -6.97 8.49
CA ARG A 196 -5.55 -8.24 7.75
C ARG A 196 -6.93 -8.89 7.71
N ILE A 197 -7.64 -8.92 8.83
CA ILE A 197 -8.97 -9.54 8.90
C ILE A 197 -9.98 -8.73 8.07
N ALA A 198 -9.96 -7.41 8.17
CA ALA A 198 -10.80 -6.54 7.33
C ALA A 198 -10.55 -6.80 5.83
N ILE A 199 -9.29 -6.76 5.38
CA ILE A 199 -8.94 -6.97 3.96
C ILE A 199 -9.30 -8.38 3.49
N THR A 200 -8.96 -9.40 4.26
CA THR A 200 -9.18 -10.81 3.84
C THR A 200 -10.64 -11.23 3.91
N SER A 201 -11.46 -10.60 4.75
CA SER A 201 -12.92 -10.82 4.78
C SER A 201 -13.61 -10.32 3.50
N GLN A 202 -13.10 -9.24 2.90
CA GLN A 202 -13.64 -8.65 1.67
C GLN A 202 -12.96 -9.20 0.41
N SER A 203 -11.69 -9.60 0.51
CA SER A 203 -10.91 -10.11 -0.63
C SER A 203 -9.88 -11.16 -0.22
N THR A 204 -10.12 -12.41 -0.58
CA THR A 204 -9.19 -13.54 -0.32
C THR A 204 -7.99 -13.56 -1.27
N ARG A 205 -7.95 -12.68 -2.28
CA ARG A 205 -6.93 -12.71 -3.36
C ARG A 205 -5.83 -11.67 -3.20
N LYS A 206 -5.97 -10.68 -2.31
CA LYS A 206 -5.02 -9.57 -2.20
C LYS A 206 -3.89 -9.91 -1.23
N ARG A 207 -2.64 -9.79 -1.70
CA ARG A 207 -1.45 -9.78 -0.84
C ARG A 207 -1.37 -8.42 -0.14
N ILE A 208 -1.31 -8.44 1.18
CA ILE A 208 -1.12 -7.21 1.98
C ILE A 208 0.33 -6.76 1.79
N THR A 209 0.50 -5.63 1.13
CA THR A 209 1.79 -4.99 0.87
C THR A 209 1.71 -3.53 1.31
N THR A 210 2.84 -2.90 1.63
CA THR A 210 2.90 -1.47 1.96
C THR A 210 2.23 -0.61 0.89
N LYS A 211 2.39 -0.98 -0.39
CA LYS A 211 1.73 -0.31 -1.50
C LYS A 211 0.20 -0.36 -1.38
N LEU A 212 -0.36 -1.54 -1.14
CA LEU A 212 -1.81 -1.69 -0.94
C LEU A 212 -2.29 -0.87 0.28
N LEU A 213 -1.52 -0.87 1.37
CA LEU A 213 -1.86 -0.10 2.57
C LEU A 213 -1.88 1.40 2.29
N HIS A 214 -0.91 1.93 1.52
CA HIS A 214 -0.93 3.32 1.07
C HIS A 214 -2.09 3.61 0.10
N ASP A 215 -2.45 2.68 -0.77
CA ASP A 215 -3.59 2.83 -1.69
C ASP A 215 -4.93 2.92 -0.93
N ILE A 216 -5.08 2.14 0.14
CA ILE A 216 -6.26 2.18 1.02
C ILE A 216 -6.23 3.47 1.87
N ALA A 217 -5.11 3.80 2.51
CA ALA A 217 -4.92 5.04 3.27
C ALA A 217 -5.25 6.29 2.43
N THR A 218 -4.80 6.33 1.17
CA THR A 218 -5.10 7.43 0.24
C THR A 218 -6.59 7.63 0.04
N SER A 219 -7.40 6.56 0.09
CA SER A 219 -8.85 6.65 -0.08
C SER A 219 -9.52 7.41 1.07
N LEU A 220 -9.04 7.25 2.31
CA LEU A 220 -9.47 8.05 3.46
C LEU A 220 -8.97 9.50 3.36
N VAL A 221 -7.70 9.68 3.01
CA VAL A 221 -7.08 11.02 2.88
C VAL A 221 -7.85 11.88 1.86
N LEU A 222 -8.28 11.29 0.74
CA LEU A 222 -9.04 11.97 -0.30
C LEU A 222 -10.39 12.53 0.14
N ARG A 223 -10.97 12.05 1.25
CA ARG A 223 -12.23 12.58 1.78
C ARG A 223 -12.10 14.03 2.24
N SER A 224 -10.89 14.46 2.59
CA SER A 224 -10.58 15.85 2.93
C SER A 224 -10.43 16.77 1.71
N VAL A 225 -10.37 16.22 0.48
CA VAL A 225 -10.12 17.01 -0.73
C VAL A 225 -11.44 17.62 -1.23
N ALA A 226 -11.54 18.95 -1.15
CA ALA A 226 -12.65 19.73 -1.69
C ALA A 226 -12.54 19.89 -3.23
N GLU A 227 -12.54 18.78 -3.98
CA GLU A 227 -12.57 18.76 -5.44
C GLU A 227 -13.78 17.96 -5.93
N GLU A 228 -14.67 18.64 -6.65
CA GLU A 228 -15.91 18.07 -7.21
C GLU A 228 -15.68 17.45 -8.59
N ASP A 229 -14.68 17.89 -9.35
CA ASP A 229 -14.37 17.33 -10.66
C ASP A 229 -13.76 15.93 -10.50
N ALA A 230 -14.53 14.91 -10.87
CA ALA A 230 -14.14 13.50 -10.79
C ALA A 230 -12.79 13.20 -11.47
N ARG A 231 -12.45 13.85 -12.59
CA ARG A 231 -11.17 13.64 -13.28
C ARG A 231 -10.01 14.24 -12.51
N LYS A 232 -10.21 15.42 -11.95
CA LYS A 232 -9.18 16.06 -11.12
C LYS A 232 -8.99 15.32 -9.81
N ARG A 233 -10.08 14.86 -9.18
CA ARG A 233 -10.05 14.04 -7.97
C ARG A 233 -9.30 12.72 -8.20
N GLU A 234 -9.56 12.05 -9.31
CA GLU A 234 -8.82 10.81 -9.66
C GLU A 234 -7.35 11.07 -9.96
N ARG A 235 -7.03 12.21 -10.58
CA ARG A 235 -5.63 12.64 -10.74
C ARG A 235 -4.96 12.90 -9.39
N THR A 236 -5.64 13.56 -8.47
CA THR A 236 -5.16 13.77 -7.09
C THR A 236 -4.97 12.43 -6.37
N ARG A 237 -5.89 11.46 -6.55
CA ARG A 237 -5.75 10.08 -6.04
C ARG A 237 -4.44 9.47 -6.52
N LYS A 238 -4.19 9.50 -7.83
CA LYS A 238 -2.93 8.98 -8.40
C LYS A 238 -1.71 9.64 -7.76
N TYR A 239 -1.73 10.97 -7.64
CA TYR A 239 -0.57 11.72 -7.15
C TYR A 239 -0.31 11.48 -5.65
N LEU A 240 -1.36 11.36 -4.83
CA LEU A 240 -1.23 11.05 -3.41
C LEU A 240 -0.70 9.63 -3.20
N LYS A 241 -1.20 8.63 -3.94
CA LYS A 241 -0.67 7.25 -3.89
C LYS A 241 0.83 7.21 -4.10
N GLU A 242 1.32 7.98 -5.06
CA GLU A 242 2.75 8.06 -5.39
C GLU A 242 3.55 9.04 -4.48
N ALA A 243 2.87 9.84 -3.66
CA ALA A 243 3.50 10.72 -2.68
C ALA A 243 3.84 10.00 -1.37
N LEU A 244 3.12 8.94 -1.03
CA LEU A 244 3.37 8.12 0.16
C LEU A 244 4.48 7.11 -0.11
N SER A 245 5.72 7.46 0.27
CA SER A 245 6.90 6.63 0.03
C SER A 245 7.05 5.49 1.02
N GLY A 246 7.83 4.46 0.64
CA GLY A 246 8.15 3.33 1.53
C GLY A 246 8.88 3.72 2.82
N GLU A 247 9.50 4.90 2.87
CA GLU A 247 10.11 5.43 4.11
C GLU A 247 9.08 5.66 5.22
N LEU A 248 7.81 5.89 4.87
CA LEU A 248 6.71 6.05 5.82
C LEU A 248 6.28 4.73 6.48
N ALA A 249 6.83 3.58 6.04
CA ALA A 249 6.67 2.29 6.70
C ALA A 249 7.73 2.01 7.78
N LYS A 250 8.74 2.89 7.92
CA LYS A 250 9.70 2.84 9.03
C LYS A 250 9.08 3.41 10.31
N GLU A 251 9.84 3.40 11.39
CA GLU A 251 9.39 3.88 12.70
C GLU A 251 9.30 5.41 12.74
N TRP A 252 8.13 5.90 13.17
CA TRP A 252 7.80 7.29 13.49
C TRP A 252 6.41 7.31 14.15
N GLU A 253 6.00 8.45 14.68
CA GLU A 253 4.68 8.62 15.30
C GLU A 253 3.93 9.78 14.62
N ALA A 254 2.62 9.60 14.43
CA ALA A 254 1.75 10.71 14.05
C ALA A 254 1.44 11.53 15.30
N THR A 255 2.30 12.51 15.58
CA THR A 255 2.10 13.43 16.69
C THR A 255 1.01 14.44 16.37
N PHE A 256 0.56 15.18 17.37
CA PHE A 256 -0.36 16.32 17.20
C PHE A 256 0.35 17.66 17.41
N ARG A 257 1.69 17.68 17.27
CA ARG A 257 2.49 18.91 17.34
C ARG A 257 2.03 19.91 16.28
N ASP A 258 2.19 21.19 16.58
CA ASP A 258 2.01 22.25 15.59
C ASP A 258 3.04 22.12 14.45
N HIS A 259 2.75 22.72 13.29
CA HIS A 259 3.64 22.71 12.13
C HIS A 259 5.03 23.29 12.42
N GLU A 260 5.12 24.32 13.24
CA GLU A 260 6.38 24.97 13.61
C GLU A 260 7.21 24.05 14.52
N GLU A 261 6.56 23.47 15.53
CA GLU A 261 7.22 22.57 16.48
C GLU A 261 7.72 21.30 15.80
N LEU A 262 6.92 20.71 14.91
CA LEU A 262 7.32 19.56 14.11
C LEU A 262 8.50 19.90 13.18
N ALA A 263 8.45 21.07 12.52
CA ALA A 263 9.52 21.51 11.64
C ALA A 263 10.83 21.77 12.40
N ALA A 264 10.77 22.35 13.59
CA ALA A 264 11.94 22.56 14.44
C ALA A 264 12.58 21.22 14.87
N ALA A 265 11.76 20.23 15.25
CA ALA A 265 12.25 18.89 15.57
C ALA A 265 12.89 18.20 14.34
N ALA A 266 12.26 18.33 13.17
CA ALA A 266 12.79 17.80 11.91
C ALA A 266 14.10 18.50 11.49
N ASP A 267 14.22 19.82 11.71
CA ASP A 267 15.45 20.57 11.42
C ASP A 267 16.57 20.08 12.34
N GLY A 268 16.30 19.88 13.64
CA GLY A 268 17.25 19.31 14.59
C GLY A 268 17.75 17.91 14.19
N GLU A 269 16.86 17.04 13.70
CA GLU A 269 17.21 15.72 13.15
C GLU A 269 18.18 15.84 11.96
N VAL A 270 17.87 16.71 10.99
CA VAL A 270 18.68 16.88 9.78
C VAL A 270 20.02 17.56 10.07
N VAL A 271 20.04 18.56 10.94
CA VAL A 271 21.23 19.25 11.45
C VAL A 271 22.19 18.27 12.11
N SER A 272 21.65 17.30 12.86
CA SER A 272 22.41 16.22 13.48
C SER A 272 22.86 15.14 12.49
N GLY A 273 22.52 15.29 11.20
CA GLY A 273 22.85 14.34 10.13
C GLY A 273 21.97 13.10 10.08
N ASN A 274 20.92 13.03 10.90
CA ASN A 274 20.09 11.85 11.12
C ASN A 274 18.60 12.17 10.87
N ALA A 275 18.17 12.12 9.61
CA ALA A 275 16.75 12.25 9.28
C ALA A 275 15.95 11.05 9.83
N GLY A 276 15.20 11.29 10.91
CA GLY A 276 14.55 10.28 11.73
C GLY A 276 13.03 10.37 11.71
N SER A 277 12.43 10.35 12.89
CA SER A 277 10.99 10.27 13.11
C SER A 277 10.25 11.54 12.70
N ALA A 278 10.75 12.73 13.10
CA ALA A 278 10.11 14.01 12.84
C ALA A 278 10.14 14.35 11.35
N THR A 279 11.24 14.04 10.66
CA THR A 279 11.34 14.24 9.21
C THR A 279 10.38 13.34 8.42
N ARG A 280 10.11 12.10 8.88
CA ARG A 280 9.10 11.20 8.29
C ARG A 280 7.68 11.69 8.53
N GLU A 281 7.38 12.12 9.75
CA GLU A 281 6.09 12.71 10.07
C GLU A 281 5.85 13.96 9.22
N LEU A 282 6.84 14.85 9.12
CA LEU A 282 6.77 16.06 8.31
C LEU A 282 6.55 15.74 6.83
N ALA A 283 7.21 14.71 6.30
CA ALA A 283 6.99 14.21 4.95
C ALA A 283 5.55 13.71 4.74
N ALA A 284 5.01 12.90 5.67
CA ALA A 284 3.65 12.39 5.60
C ALA A 284 2.60 13.51 5.61
N ARG A 285 2.73 14.49 6.53
CA ARG A 285 1.84 15.65 6.59
C ARG A 285 1.93 16.51 5.32
N SER A 286 3.14 16.76 4.83
CA SER A 286 3.38 17.68 3.70
C SER A 286 3.03 17.10 2.34
N ALA A 287 2.92 15.77 2.23
CA ALA A 287 2.46 15.11 1.00
C ALA A 287 1.07 15.63 0.57
N TYR A 288 0.17 15.85 1.54
CA TYR A 288 -1.18 16.35 1.30
C TYR A 288 -1.19 17.74 0.63
N PRO A 289 -0.67 18.82 1.25
CA PRO A 289 -0.71 20.14 0.65
C PRO A 289 0.09 20.24 -0.64
N LEU A 290 1.24 19.55 -0.77
CA LEU A 290 2.06 19.58 -1.98
C LEU A 290 1.32 19.02 -3.20
N VAL A 291 0.57 17.93 -3.01
CA VAL A 291 -0.20 17.31 -4.10
C VAL A 291 -1.51 18.06 -4.35
N VAL A 292 -2.27 18.38 -3.30
CA VAL A 292 -3.59 19.02 -3.43
C VAL A 292 -3.47 20.44 -3.99
N SER A 293 -2.43 21.20 -3.64
CA SER A 293 -2.19 22.52 -4.23
C SER A 293 -1.62 22.45 -5.66
N GLY A 294 -1.30 21.25 -6.15
CA GLY A 294 -0.64 21.03 -7.45
C GLY A 294 0.83 21.47 -7.50
N ALA A 295 1.48 21.65 -6.34
CA ALA A 295 2.90 22.00 -6.28
C ALA A 295 3.80 20.83 -6.69
N LEU A 296 3.34 19.59 -6.50
CA LEU A 296 4.04 18.37 -6.89
C LEU A 296 3.07 17.40 -7.58
N THR A 297 3.45 16.86 -8.74
CA THR A 297 2.59 16.00 -9.56
C THR A 297 3.30 14.73 -10.00
N ALA A 298 2.57 13.63 -10.17
CA ALA A 298 3.13 12.41 -10.76
C ALA A 298 3.34 12.53 -12.27
N ASP A 299 4.04 11.54 -12.85
CA ASP A 299 4.22 11.40 -14.29
C ASP A 299 2.86 11.43 -15.02
N ARG A 300 2.78 12.32 -16.01
CA ARG A 300 1.60 12.58 -16.83
C ARG A 300 1.54 11.69 -18.09
N GLY A 301 2.55 10.85 -18.33
CA GLY A 301 2.62 9.96 -19.47
C GLY A 301 3.07 10.66 -20.76
N SER A 302 3.26 9.87 -21.82
CA SER A 302 3.99 10.25 -23.04
C SER A 302 3.26 11.14 -24.04
N THR A 303 2.00 11.53 -23.78
CA THR A 303 1.24 12.40 -24.70
C THR A 303 1.52 13.87 -24.38
N ASN A 304 2.48 14.49 -25.09
CA ASN A 304 2.91 15.90 -24.95
C ASN A 304 3.59 16.29 -23.63
N SER A 305 4.22 15.36 -22.93
CA SER A 305 4.98 15.69 -21.71
C SER A 305 6.47 15.87 -22.02
N ASP A 306 6.93 17.12 -22.11
CA ASP A 306 8.34 17.50 -21.96
C ASP A 306 8.74 17.51 -20.46
N GLN A 307 8.29 16.52 -19.66
CA GLN A 307 8.88 16.26 -18.34
C GLN A 307 10.09 15.33 -18.51
N PRO A 308 11.33 15.86 -18.50
CA PRO A 308 12.53 15.01 -18.45
C PRO A 308 12.61 14.21 -17.15
N ASP A 309 11.99 14.71 -16.08
CA ASP A 309 11.98 14.10 -14.76
C ASP A 309 10.66 13.36 -14.48
N ARG A 310 10.73 12.02 -14.42
CA ARG A 310 9.58 11.12 -14.19
C ARG A 310 9.49 10.56 -12.77
N ARG A 311 10.16 11.17 -11.79
CA ARG A 311 10.14 10.68 -10.39
C ARG A 311 8.75 10.73 -9.80
N ASN A 312 8.45 9.80 -8.91
CA ASN A 312 7.22 9.90 -8.13
C ASN A 312 7.32 11.04 -7.11
N PRO A 313 6.20 11.72 -6.75
CA PRO A 313 6.20 12.76 -5.73
C PRO A 313 6.89 12.34 -4.42
N GLY A 314 6.72 11.08 -4.00
CA GLY A 314 7.32 10.54 -2.78
C GLY A 314 8.85 10.56 -2.81
N GLU A 315 9.47 10.31 -3.97
CA GLU A 315 10.94 10.40 -4.13
C GLU A 315 11.46 11.82 -3.92
N VAL A 316 10.69 12.84 -4.34
CA VAL A 316 11.05 14.25 -4.17
C VAL A 316 10.89 14.65 -2.71
N ILE A 317 9.78 14.25 -2.06
CA ILE A 317 9.54 14.51 -0.63
C ILE A 317 10.61 13.83 0.23
N ASP A 318 10.98 12.59 -0.09
CA ASP A 318 12.08 11.88 0.58
C ASP A 318 13.43 12.58 0.39
N ARG A 319 13.64 13.28 -0.73
CA ARG A 319 14.84 14.09 -0.89
C ARG A 319 14.77 15.37 -0.05
N MET A 320 13.61 16.02 -0.01
CA MET A 320 13.40 17.25 0.77
C MET A 320 13.66 17.02 2.26
N ARG A 321 13.16 15.92 2.84
CA ARG A 321 13.30 15.63 4.27
C ARG A 321 14.75 15.40 4.74
N MET A 322 15.70 15.24 3.81
CA MET A 322 17.12 14.99 4.10
C MET A 322 17.98 16.27 4.12
N SER A 323 17.38 17.46 3.95
CA SER A 323 18.11 18.72 3.90
C SER A 323 17.39 19.82 4.69
N PRO A 324 18.10 20.76 5.35
CA PRO A 324 17.45 21.83 6.12
C PRO A 324 16.54 22.69 5.25
N ARG A 325 16.98 23.01 4.01
CA ARG A 325 16.16 23.73 3.03
C ARG A 325 14.87 22.97 2.70
N GLY A 326 14.95 21.66 2.52
CA GLY A 326 13.80 20.84 2.21
C GLY A 326 12.83 20.73 3.39
N VAL A 327 13.32 20.59 4.62
CA VAL A 327 12.49 20.66 5.84
C VAL A 327 11.74 22.00 5.93
N ARG A 328 12.42 23.12 5.67
CA ARG A 328 11.79 24.46 5.62
C ARG A 328 10.76 24.56 4.50
N GLN A 329 11.01 23.97 3.34
CA GLN A 329 10.04 23.93 2.23
C GLN A 329 8.81 23.07 2.56
N LEU A 330 8.97 21.94 3.27
CA LEU A 330 7.88 21.09 3.75
C LEU A 330 7.03 21.84 4.79
N ARG A 331 7.67 22.47 5.76
CA ARG A 331 7.02 23.40 6.72
C ARG A 331 6.22 24.47 5.99
N GLN A 332 6.82 25.15 5.01
CA GLN A 332 6.16 26.23 4.28
C GLN A 332 4.89 25.74 3.54
N ALA A 333 4.91 24.51 3.02
CA ALA A 333 3.75 23.91 2.39
C ALA A 333 2.58 23.71 3.37
N LEU A 334 2.87 23.27 4.61
CA LEU A 334 1.87 23.14 5.67
C LEU A 334 1.30 24.49 6.08
N VAL A 335 2.16 25.46 6.40
CA VAL A 335 1.76 26.81 6.83
C VAL A 335 0.94 27.54 5.76
N ASP A 336 1.33 27.45 4.50
CA ASP A 336 0.57 28.07 3.41
C ASP A 336 -0.77 27.39 3.17
N PHE A 337 -0.82 26.07 3.27
CA PHE A 337 -2.06 25.34 3.07
C PHE A 337 -3.07 25.61 4.19
N ALA A 338 -2.64 25.60 5.45
CA ALA A 338 -3.47 25.96 6.60
C ALA A 338 -4.04 27.39 6.48
N ALA A 339 -3.29 28.29 5.84
CA ALA A 339 -3.72 29.66 5.56
C ALA A 339 -4.49 29.84 4.24
N GLY A 340 -4.84 28.76 3.53
CA GLY A 340 -5.56 28.80 2.25
C GLY A 340 -4.76 29.43 1.10
N ARG A 341 -3.43 29.46 1.19
CA ARG A 341 -2.52 30.03 0.19
C ARG A 341 -1.91 28.95 -0.71
N LYS A 342 -1.45 29.37 -1.88
CA LYS A 342 -0.59 28.51 -2.73
C LYS A 342 0.79 28.38 -2.07
N VAL A 343 1.37 27.18 -2.16
CA VAL A 343 2.69 26.87 -1.60
C VAL A 343 3.75 27.79 -2.20
N ARG A 344 4.41 28.58 -1.34
CA ARG A 344 5.53 29.44 -1.72
C ARG A 344 6.83 28.65 -1.78
N PHE A 345 7.75 29.08 -2.64
CA PHE A 345 9.04 28.43 -2.81
C PHE A 345 10.08 29.02 -1.84
N ILE A 346 10.90 28.16 -1.26
CA ILE A 346 11.97 28.53 -0.33
C ILE A 346 13.33 28.56 -1.06
N ASP A 347 14.05 29.67 -0.90
CA ASP A 347 15.38 29.88 -1.45
C ASP A 347 16.48 29.14 -0.66
N GLU A 348 17.74 29.36 -1.03
CA GLU A 348 18.90 28.72 -0.39
C GLU A 348 19.14 29.17 1.05
N ASN A 349 18.69 30.38 1.40
CA ASN A 349 18.81 30.94 2.74
C ASN A 349 17.67 30.48 3.66
N GLY A 350 16.77 29.61 3.19
CA GLY A 350 15.59 29.21 3.94
C GLY A 350 14.50 30.28 4.00
N SER A 351 14.59 31.31 3.18
CA SER A 351 13.61 32.40 3.09
C SER A 351 12.69 32.23 1.89
N GLU A 352 11.55 32.94 1.89
CA GLU A 352 10.63 32.94 0.76
C GLU A 352 11.31 33.55 -0.47
N ALA A 353 11.39 32.78 -1.56
CA ALA A 353 12.01 33.25 -2.78
C ALA A 353 11.19 34.37 -3.40
N THR A 354 11.82 35.51 -3.63
CA THR A 354 11.23 36.67 -4.32
C THR A 354 11.87 36.88 -5.67
N LYS A 355 11.06 37.23 -6.67
CA LYS A 355 11.52 37.70 -7.98
C LYS A 355 12.13 39.11 -7.86
N PRO A 356 12.89 39.57 -8.88
CA PRO A 356 13.45 40.93 -8.89
C PRO A 356 12.42 42.06 -8.81
N ASP A 357 11.16 41.79 -9.16
CA ASP A 357 10.03 42.71 -9.06
C ASP A 357 9.36 42.71 -7.66
N GLY A 358 9.89 41.93 -6.71
CA GLY A 358 9.34 41.76 -5.36
C GLY A 358 8.21 40.74 -5.26
N ALA A 359 7.78 40.12 -6.37
CA ALA A 359 6.73 39.11 -6.33
C ALA A 359 7.23 37.79 -5.75
N VAL A 360 6.43 37.17 -4.88
CA VAL A 360 6.74 35.87 -4.29
C VAL A 360 6.72 34.78 -5.36
N VAL A 361 7.73 33.92 -5.35
CA VAL A 361 7.83 32.77 -6.23
C VAL A 361 7.02 31.61 -5.64
N LEU A 362 6.11 31.06 -6.44
CA LEU A 362 5.34 29.88 -6.06
C LEU A 362 6.12 28.60 -6.33
N ALA A 363 5.98 27.61 -5.45
CA ALA A 363 6.51 26.28 -5.70
C ALA A 363 5.79 25.66 -6.90
N SER A 364 6.57 25.02 -7.78
CA SER A 364 6.05 24.26 -8.91
C SER A 364 6.81 22.94 -9.03
N ASP A 365 6.17 21.97 -9.66
CA ASP A 365 6.68 20.61 -9.80
C ASP A 365 8.12 20.59 -10.37
N ALA A 366 8.34 21.30 -11.48
CA ALA A 366 9.65 21.42 -12.11
C ALA A 366 10.70 22.08 -11.20
N MET A 367 10.30 23.08 -10.40
CA MET A 367 11.21 23.77 -9.48
C MET A 367 11.61 22.87 -8.31
N LEU A 368 10.66 22.18 -7.67
CA LEU A 368 10.95 21.28 -6.57
C LEU A 368 11.85 20.13 -7.04
N ARG A 369 11.53 19.52 -8.18
CA ARG A 369 12.35 18.46 -8.78
C ARG A 369 13.79 18.90 -9.08
N ARG A 370 13.97 20.07 -9.70
CA ARG A 370 15.31 20.61 -9.98
C ARG A 370 16.09 20.92 -8.70
N THR A 371 15.41 21.40 -7.67
CA THR A 371 16.03 21.80 -6.40
C THR A 371 16.44 20.58 -5.57
N TYR A 372 15.66 19.49 -5.66
CA TYR A 372 15.87 18.26 -4.92
C TYR A 372 16.13 17.10 -5.90
N PRO A 373 17.34 17.00 -6.48
CA PRO A 373 17.71 15.94 -7.44
C PRO A 373 17.84 14.57 -6.76
N ARG A 374 17.88 13.47 -7.53
CA ARG A 374 18.01 12.13 -6.93
C ARG A 374 19.30 12.02 -6.13
N ALA A 375 19.29 11.12 -5.15
CA ALA A 375 20.53 10.68 -4.53
C ALA A 375 21.50 10.19 -5.64
N GLY A 376 22.74 10.67 -5.61
CA GLY A 376 23.76 10.31 -6.60
C GLY A 376 23.73 11.08 -7.92
N GLU A 377 22.76 11.96 -8.18
CA GLU A 377 22.77 12.86 -9.37
C GLU A 377 23.58 14.14 -9.15
N GLY A 378 23.95 14.42 -7.90
CA GLY A 378 24.58 15.69 -7.52
C GLY A 378 23.59 16.86 -7.58
N PRO A 379 24.00 18.06 -7.15
CA PRO A 379 23.18 19.26 -7.26
C PRO A 379 23.00 19.68 -8.73
N ALA A 380 21.97 20.47 -9.00
CA ALA A 380 21.71 20.96 -10.35
C ALA A 380 22.78 21.99 -10.77
N PRO A 381 23.36 21.87 -11.98
CA PRO A 381 24.40 22.79 -12.41
C PRO A 381 23.85 24.19 -12.64
N VAL A 382 24.58 25.19 -12.15
CA VAL A 382 24.34 26.61 -12.36
C VAL A 382 25.15 27.06 -13.59
N PRO A 383 24.52 27.53 -14.70
CA PRO A 383 25.23 27.86 -15.93
C PRO A 383 26.27 28.98 -15.81
N THR A 384 26.15 29.84 -14.80
CA THR A 384 27.07 30.95 -14.57
C THR A 384 27.29 31.08 -13.07
N PRO A 385 28.10 30.19 -12.46
CA PRO A 385 28.35 30.22 -11.04
C PRO A 385 29.15 31.48 -10.69
N LYS A 386 28.70 32.22 -9.68
CA LYS A 386 29.28 33.46 -9.19
C LYS A 386 29.86 33.31 -7.78
N THR A 387 29.36 32.35 -7.00
CA THR A 387 29.77 32.11 -5.62
C THR A 387 30.61 30.84 -5.48
N PRO A 388 31.45 30.72 -4.45
CA PRO A 388 32.17 29.47 -4.15
C PRO A 388 31.24 28.27 -3.90
N ALA A 389 30.03 28.52 -3.39
CA ALA A 389 29.02 27.47 -3.20
C ALA A 389 28.51 26.95 -4.55
N GLU A 390 28.15 27.84 -5.48
CA GLU A 390 27.71 27.45 -6.84
C GLU A 390 28.84 26.74 -7.63
N LEU A 391 30.11 27.13 -7.42
CA LEU A 391 31.26 26.44 -8.01
C LEU A 391 31.44 25.02 -7.44
N LEU A 392 31.28 24.86 -6.13
CA LEU A 392 31.31 23.55 -5.48
C LEU A 392 30.16 22.67 -5.97
N ASP A 393 28.96 23.21 -6.08
CA ASP A 393 27.79 22.47 -6.57
C ASP A 393 28.02 21.99 -8.00
N ASN A 394 28.51 22.85 -8.89
CA ASN A 394 28.87 22.43 -10.26
C ASN A 394 29.92 21.30 -10.26
N ALA A 395 30.95 21.40 -9.42
CA ALA A 395 31.97 20.34 -9.29
C ALA A 395 31.39 19.03 -8.73
N LEU A 396 30.47 19.09 -7.78
CA LEU A 396 29.75 17.91 -7.26
C LEU A 396 28.83 17.29 -8.32
N SER A 397 28.22 18.11 -9.19
CA SER A 397 27.43 17.65 -10.33
C SER A 397 28.29 16.92 -11.37
N GLU A 398 29.48 17.45 -11.67
CA GLU A 398 30.47 16.81 -12.52
C GLU A 398 30.95 15.47 -11.93
N LEU A 399 31.24 15.44 -10.62
CA LEU A 399 31.61 14.20 -9.93
C LEU A 399 30.49 13.16 -9.99
N ALA A 400 29.25 13.55 -9.75
CA ALA A 400 28.10 12.65 -9.85
C ALA A 400 27.98 12.04 -11.26
N THR A 401 28.13 12.87 -12.29
CA THR A 401 28.14 12.44 -13.70
C THR A 401 29.28 11.46 -13.98
N ALA A 402 30.46 11.70 -13.42
CA ALA A 402 31.61 10.80 -13.55
C ALA A 402 31.35 9.45 -12.86
N VAL A 403 30.80 9.44 -11.65
CA VAL A 403 30.46 8.21 -10.92
C VAL A 403 29.43 7.37 -11.69
N GLN A 404 28.38 7.99 -12.23
CA GLN A 404 27.40 7.31 -13.09
C GLN A 404 28.02 6.78 -14.39
N SER A 405 29.00 7.50 -14.94
CA SER A 405 29.75 7.07 -16.13
C SER A 405 30.61 5.84 -15.84
N VAL A 406 31.21 5.74 -14.64
CA VAL A 406 31.95 4.54 -14.20
C VAL A 406 31.01 3.35 -14.08
N GLU A 407 29.85 3.50 -13.41
CA GLU A 407 28.84 2.43 -13.32
C GLU A 407 28.40 1.95 -14.72
N THR A 408 28.13 2.90 -15.63
CA THR A 408 27.77 2.59 -17.01
C THR A 408 28.89 1.87 -17.76
N ALA A 409 30.14 2.25 -17.54
CA ALA A 409 31.30 1.59 -18.14
C ALA A 409 31.46 0.16 -17.64
N VAL A 410 31.30 -0.08 -16.34
CA VAL A 410 31.33 -1.43 -15.74
C VAL A 410 30.27 -2.33 -16.36
N ARG A 411 29.01 -1.86 -16.45
CA ARG A 411 27.93 -2.62 -17.11
C ARG A 411 28.23 -2.94 -18.56
N LYS A 412 28.92 -2.05 -19.29
CA LYS A 412 29.33 -2.31 -20.68
C LYS A 412 30.39 -3.41 -20.77
N VAL A 413 31.34 -3.43 -19.84
CA VAL A 413 32.35 -4.50 -19.74
C VAL A 413 31.67 -5.84 -19.42
N GLU A 414 30.78 -5.86 -18.43
CA GLU A 414 30.02 -7.05 -18.03
C GLU A 414 29.05 -7.54 -19.12
N ALA A 415 28.64 -6.68 -20.05
CA ALA A 415 27.74 -7.02 -21.15
C ALA A 415 28.45 -7.68 -22.35
N VAL A 416 29.78 -7.62 -22.44
CA VAL A 416 30.53 -8.29 -23.52
C VAL A 416 30.40 -9.80 -23.34
N ARG A 417 29.99 -10.50 -24.41
CA ARG A 417 29.79 -11.97 -24.41
C ARG A 417 30.88 -12.64 -25.23
N SER A 418 31.36 -13.80 -24.75
CA SER A 418 32.21 -14.71 -25.51
C SER A 418 31.39 -15.51 -26.53
N GLU A 419 32.05 -16.28 -27.39
CA GLU A 419 31.41 -17.14 -28.40
C GLU A 419 30.47 -18.18 -27.77
N ASP A 420 30.76 -18.62 -26.55
CA ASP A 420 29.95 -19.60 -25.79
C ASP A 420 28.80 -18.95 -24.99
N GLY A 421 28.58 -17.64 -25.14
CA GLY A 421 27.48 -16.91 -24.48
C GLY A 421 27.73 -16.50 -23.03
N THR A 422 28.87 -16.87 -22.44
CA THR A 422 29.30 -16.39 -21.10
C THR A 422 29.85 -14.96 -21.16
N PRO A 423 29.85 -14.19 -20.05
CA PRO A 423 30.53 -12.89 -20.01
C PRO A 423 32.02 -13.03 -20.35
N ALA A 424 32.50 -12.23 -21.31
CA ALA A 424 33.88 -12.34 -21.80
C ALA A 424 34.90 -11.97 -20.72
N ILE A 425 34.52 -11.09 -19.79
CA ILE A 425 35.37 -10.68 -18.68
C ILE A 425 35.67 -11.83 -17.71
N ASP A 426 34.75 -12.79 -17.55
CA ASP A 426 34.92 -13.93 -16.65
C ASP A 426 35.97 -14.93 -17.17
N SER A 427 36.11 -15.01 -18.50
CA SER A 427 37.05 -15.94 -19.15
C SER A 427 38.38 -15.30 -19.50
N LEU A 428 38.39 -14.04 -19.94
CA LEU A 428 39.60 -13.33 -20.40
C LEU A 428 40.26 -12.51 -19.29
N GLY A 429 39.49 -12.10 -18.27
CA GLY A 429 39.97 -11.18 -17.24
C GLY A 429 40.32 -9.79 -17.79
N ALA A 430 40.86 -8.95 -16.92
CA ALA A 430 41.43 -7.65 -17.25
C ALA A 430 42.89 -7.59 -16.77
N ASP A 431 43.66 -6.65 -17.33
CA ASP A 431 45.05 -6.46 -16.91
C ASP A 431 45.14 -6.07 -15.43
N ARG A 432 46.06 -6.71 -14.70
CA ARG A 432 46.20 -6.53 -13.26
C ARG A 432 46.68 -5.12 -12.90
N ALA A 433 47.62 -4.55 -13.64
CA ALA A 433 48.17 -3.23 -13.34
C ALA A 433 47.12 -2.15 -13.55
N ASP A 434 46.31 -2.27 -14.60
CA ASP A 434 45.18 -1.38 -14.84
C ASP A 434 44.11 -1.50 -13.74
N CYS A 435 43.74 -2.73 -13.37
CA CYS A 435 42.79 -2.98 -12.26
C CYS A 435 43.28 -2.40 -10.93
N ASP A 436 44.56 -2.61 -10.59
CA ASP A 436 45.16 -2.07 -9.37
C ASP A 436 45.17 -0.53 -9.39
N ALA A 437 45.47 0.09 -10.54
CA ALA A 437 45.45 1.54 -10.70
C ALA A 437 44.05 2.15 -10.56
N TRP A 438 43.04 1.57 -11.23
CA TRP A 438 41.64 2.03 -11.11
C TRP A 438 41.11 1.86 -9.69
N ARG A 439 41.41 0.71 -9.07
CA ARG A 439 41.02 0.42 -7.68
C ARG A 439 41.56 1.47 -6.72
N ASN A 440 42.82 1.87 -6.86
CA ASN A 440 43.42 2.88 -5.99
C ASN A 440 42.74 4.26 -6.13
N ILE A 441 42.39 4.67 -7.36
CA ILE A 441 41.65 5.92 -7.61
C ILE A 441 40.25 5.86 -6.96
N LEU A 442 39.57 4.73 -7.10
CA LEU A 442 38.23 4.53 -6.51
C LEU A 442 38.29 4.53 -4.97
N TYR A 443 39.29 3.88 -4.37
CA TYR A 443 39.46 3.90 -2.90
C TYR A 443 39.76 5.30 -2.36
N ASP A 444 40.70 6.04 -2.96
CA ASP A 444 40.98 7.43 -2.53
C ASP A 444 39.73 8.32 -2.67
N THR A 445 38.94 8.10 -3.73
CA THR A 445 37.65 8.81 -3.90
C THR A 445 36.64 8.40 -2.82
N LEU A 446 36.53 7.10 -2.53
CA LEU A 446 35.63 6.54 -1.52
C LEU A 446 35.95 7.10 -0.12
N GLU A 447 37.23 7.21 0.24
CA GLU A 447 37.68 7.74 1.54
C GLU A 447 37.30 9.22 1.75
N ARG A 448 37.16 10.00 0.67
CA ARG A 448 36.79 11.42 0.75
C ARG A 448 35.29 11.64 0.97
N LEU A 449 34.43 10.74 0.50
CA LEU A 449 32.97 10.91 0.56
C LEU A 449 32.44 11.04 2.01
N PRO A 450 32.86 10.21 2.99
CA PRO A 450 32.46 10.37 4.39
C PRO A 450 32.89 11.72 4.98
N ILE A 451 34.09 12.21 4.64
CA ILE A 451 34.61 13.49 5.12
C ILE A 451 33.76 14.65 4.59
N TRP A 452 33.40 14.62 3.31
CA TRP A 452 32.52 15.64 2.72
C TRP A 452 31.11 15.58 3.28
N LYS A 453 30.57 14.37 3.52
CA LYS A 453 29.29 14.16 4.21
C LYS A 453 29.32 14.83 5.59
N GLN A 454 30.36 14.57 6.39
CA GLN A 454 30.50 15.14 7.74
C GLN A 454 30.66 16.66 7.70
N LYS A 455 31.45 17.21 6.78
CA LYS A 455 31.59 18.67 6.59
C LYS A 455 30.28 19.32 6.17
N GLY A 456 29.49 18.65 5.33
CA GLY A 456 28.16 19.11 4.94
C GLY A 456 27.22 19.19 6.14
N ILE A 457 27.22 18.14 6.99
CA ILE A 457 26.46 18.11 8.25
C ILE A 457 26.90 19.26 9.16
N GLN A 458 28.20 19.47 9.37
CA GLN A 458 28.71 20.54 10.24
C GLN A 458 28.34 21.95 9.73
N ARG A 459 28.47 22.19 8.42
CA ARG A 459 28.23 23.53 7.85
C ARG A 459 26.76 23.92 7.86
N HIS A 460 25.86 22.96 7.64
CA HIS A 460 24.42 23.21 7.63
C HIS A 460 23.74 22.90 8.97
N GLY A 461 24.48 22.31 9.91
CA GLY A 461 24.05 21.99 11.26
C GLY A 461 24.24 23.12 12.27
N ILE A 462 25.17 24.04 12.02
CA ILE A 462 25.55 25.09 12.97
C ILE A 462 25.11 26.46 12.41
N GLU A 463 23.82 26.79 12.52
CA GLU A 463 23.35 28.19 12.40
C GLU A 463 22.61 28.70 13.65
N ASN A 464 22.61 27.96 14.76
CA ASN A 464 22.02 28.41 16.03
C ASN A 464 22.82 27.92 17.25
N GLU A 465 24.05 28.40 17.42
CA GLU A 465 24.72 28.38 18.72
C GLU A 465 25.43 29.72 18.95
N ALA A 466 24.63 30.73 19.30
CA ALA A 466 25.08 31.69 20.29
C ALA A 466 24.67 31.13 21.66
N GLU A 467 25.67 30.87 22.50
CA GLU A 467 25.57 30.54 23.93
C GLU A 467 25.06 29.13 24.28
N SER A 468 25.96 28.15 24.31
CA SER A 468 26.20 27.41 25.56
C SER A 468 27.59 26.79 25.57
N GLU A 469 28.37 27.20 26.57
CA GLU A 469 29.62 26.55 26.95
C GLU A 469 29.32 25.20 27.63
N ASP A 470 30.21 24.24 27.40
CA ASP A 470 30.58 23.15 28.31
C ASP A 470 29.76 21.85 28.33
N ALA A 471 30.27 20.85 27.59
CA ALA A 471 30.54 19.46 28.03
C ALA A 471 30.96 18.67 26.77
N GLY A 472 32.18 18.16 26.63
CA GLY A 472 32.70 17.08 27.47
C GLY A 472 32.67 15.78 26.66
N THR A 473 33.77 15.53 25.95
CA THR A 473 34.13 14.33 25.17
C THR A 473 33.81 13.01 25.90
N GLU A 474 33.26 12.01 25.19
CA GLU A 474 33.80 10.65 25.17
C GLU A 474 33.20 9.80 24.04
N PHE A 475 34.08 9.31 23.18
CA PHE A 475 33.87 8.22 22.22
C PHE A 475 33.74 6.91 22.99
N ASP A 476 32.80 6.04 22.61
CA ASP A 476 33.03 4.60 22.77
C ASP A 476 32.36 3.80 21.64
N ASP A 477 33.10 2.80 21.21
CA ASP A 477 32.88 1.92 20.06
C ASP A 477 31.92 0.76 20.39
N ALA A 478 31.44 0.13 19.30
CA ALA A 478 30.95 -1.24 19.16
C ALA A 478 29.49 -1.56 19.58
N ILE A 479 28.71 -2.07 18.60
CA ILE A 479 28.53 -3.53 18.38
C ILE A 479 27.69 -3.71 17.11
N GLU A 480 28.28 -4.40 16.13
CA GLU A 480 27.60 -5.09 15.02
C GLU A 480 26.79 -6.25 15.60
N ASP A 481 25.52 -6.40 15.19
CA ASP A 481 24.87 -7.71 15.15
C ASP A 481 23.86 -7.74 14.00
N ASP A 482 24.29 -8.38 12.91
CA ASP A 482 23.47 -8.92 11.84
C ASP A 482 22.65 -10.10 12.40
N ILE A 483 21.33 -10.00 12.37
CA ILE A 483 20.46 -11.19 12.38
C ILE A 483 19.54 -11.12 11.17
N VAL A 484 19.88 -11.95 10.20
CA VAL A 484 19.10 -12.35 9.03
C VAL A 484 18.23 -13.52 9.47
N ASP A 485 16.91 -13.34 9.55
CA ASP A 485 15.96 -14.46 9.68
C ASP A 485 15.20 -14.62 8.35
N ASP A 486 15.81 -15.39 7.45
CA ASP A 486 15.11 -16.11 6.38
C ASP A 486 14.89 -17.54 6.86
N VAL A 487 13.63 -17.90 7.15
CA VAL A 487 13.23 -19.28 7.41
C VAL A 487 12.21 -19.69 6.35
N ASP A 488 12.74 -20.18 5.23
CA ASP A 488 12.00 -21.00 4.27
C ASP A 488 11.80 -22.39 4.88
N ALA A 489 10.59 -22.64 5.38
CA ALA A 489 10.11 -23.97 5.70
C ALA A 489 9.43 -24.57 4.47
N GLU A 490 10.01 -25.64 3.91
CA GLU A 490 9.34 -26.85 3.40
C GLU A 490 10.19 -27.56 2.33
N SER A 491 11.10 -28.44 2.76
CA SER A 491 11.44 -29.66 2.02
C SER A 491 12.34 -30.58 2.86
N LEU A 492 11.75 -31.39 3.73
CA LEU A 492 12.37 -32.62 4.20
C LEU A 492 11.32 -33.73 4.21
N GLY A 493 11.15 -34.36 3.04
CA GLY A 493 10.57 -35.70 2.96
C GLY A 493 11.58 -36.69 3.55
N MET A 494 11.29 -37.20 4.74
CA MET A 494 11.98 -38.36 5.28
C MET A 494 11.29 -39.63 4.77
N GLU A 495 12.00 -40.36 3.91
CA GLU A 495 11.81 -41.81 3.71
C GLU A 495 12.10 -42.53 5.03
N PHE A 496 11.15 -43.34 5.50
CA PHE A 496 11.43 -44.37 6.50
C PHE A 496 11.23 -45.73 5.86
N ASP A 497 12.36 -46.39 5.61
CA ASP A 497 12.44 -47.77 5.21
C ASP A 497 12.12 -48.72 6.37
N ASP A 498 11.45 -49.80 6.01
CA ASP A 498 10.82 -50.81 6.83
C ASP A 498 11.82 -51.94 7.18
N GLU A 499 12.26 -52.05 8.43
CA GLU A 499 12.93 -53.25 8.94
C GLU A 499 12.25 -53.84 10.19
N ARG A 500 11.51 -54.91 9.92
CA ARG A 500 11.10 -56.02 10.78
C ARG A 500 12.02 -56.27 11.98
N VAL A 501 11.43 -56.54 13.16
CA VAL A 501 11.69 -57.74 14.00
C VAL A 501 10.50 -57.97 14.96
N SER A 502 9.89 -59.16 14.89
CA SER A 502 8.90 -59.79 15.81
C SER A 502 9.52 -60.15 17.19
N PRO A 503 8.79 -60.41 18.29
CA PRO A 503 7.55 -61.19 18.43
C PRO A 503 6.34 -60.50 19.06
#